data_AF-A0A4S3JTQ3-F1
#
_entry.id   AF-A0A4S3JTQ3-F1
#
_cell.length_a   1.000
_cell.length_b   1.000
_cell.length_c   1.000
_cell.angle_alpha   90.00
_cell.angle_beta   90.00
_cell.angle_gamma   90.00
#
_symmetry.space_group_name_H-M   'P 1'
#
loop_
_entity.id
_entity.type
_entity.pdbx_description
1 polymer ?
#
loop_
_entity_poly.entity_id
_entity_poly.type
_entity_poly.pdbx_seq_one_letter_code
_entity_poly.pdbx_strand_id
1 'polypeptide(L)'
;MTTIELTGRDRRQVEHVDAAVDAASHAYQTIWKHTQAATGQMLLSRLAELIEREAHTFATIHSVDGGMAYEDVKLFDVPQACETLRYFASAQRAMYERSTTLMEGGLLGKSLLGSVQRLCRGMRRSLAEGSTLIVKSPEFTPLYGQKLGQLVTEAGFGCGGKSPSIVFEDANLENALFWVSAGSSANNGQVYALGSRIYVQDSIYDKFVQGLAAHSYQKPAVMGDPLQNGVTKGPIVNKQQYERILSYMEKGRQEDARTIIGGSGKTQGSSGFVENTIFADVAEDSTIVKEEVFGPVATVHRFSTEEEVIAKANDIEYGLSAAVFTENVHRADRVAAALESGQVTVNCWAN
;
A
#
# COMPACT_ATOMS: atom_id res chain seq x y z
N MET A 1 -27.33 -4.56 -8.24
CA MET A 1 -27.03 -4.80 -9.66
C MET A 1 -27.75 -3.73 -10.45
N THR A 2 -27.04 -2.70 -10.90
CA THR A 2 -27.62 -1.69 -11.78
C THR A 2 -27.01 -1.94 -13.16
N THR A 3 -27.77 -2.57 -14.04
CA THR A 3 -27.41 -2.78 -15.44
C THR A 3 -27.57 -1.45 -16.16
N ILE A 4 -26.48 -0.93 -16.73
CA ILE A 4 -26.51 0.26 -17.60
C ILE A 4 -26.13 -0.22 -18.99
N GLU A 5 -27.11 -0.24 -19.91
CA GLU A 5 -26.85 -0.41 -21.34
C GLU A 5 -26.20 0.86 -21.88
N LEU A 6 -24.96 0.74 -22.37
CA LEU A 6 -24.24 1.81 -23.05
C LEU A 6 -24.18 1.50 -24.54
N THR A 7 -25.08 2.09 -25.32
CA THR A 7 -25.11 1.95 -26.79
C THR A 7 -23.99 2.77 -27.43
N GLY A 8 -23.22 2.15 -28.35
CA GLY A 8 -22.38 2.87 -29.32
C GLY A 8 -20.88 2.99 -29.04
N ARG A 9 -20.22 2.00 -28.41
CA ARG A 9 -18.75 1.97 -28.28
C ARG A 9 -18.11 0.86 -29.13
N ASP A 10 -16.90 1.10 -29.62
CA ASP A 10 -16.04 0.07 -30.21
C ASP A 10 -15.83 -1.06 -29.19
N ARG A 11 -15.90 -2.33 -29.62
CA ARG A 11 -15.87 -3.52 -28.75
C ARG A 11 -14.66 -3.52 -27.80
N ARG A 12 -13.50 -3.03 -28.26
CA ARG A 12 -12.27 -2.93 -27.45
C ARG A 12 -12.36 -1.90 -26.32
N GLN A 13 -13.19 -0.86 -26.45
CA GLN A 13 -13.39 0.14 -25.38
C GLN A 13 -14.34 -0.33 -24.28
N VAL A 14 -15.24 -1.28 -24.60
CA VAL A 14 -16.18 -1.84 -23.63
C VAL A 14 -15.44 -2.76 -22.64
N GLU A 15 -14.59 -3.65 -23.15
CA GLU A 15 -13.80 -4.58 -22.32
C GLU A 15 -12.86 -3.87 -21.33
N HIS A 16 -12.20 -2.78 -21.76
CA HIS A 16 -11.32 -2.00 -20.86
C HIS A 16 -12.09 -1.26 -19.77
N VAL A 17 -13.32 -0.82 -20.06
CA VAL A 17 -14.16 -0.14 -19.07
C VAL A 17 -14.70 -1.15 -18.07
N ASP A 18 -15.16 -2.32 -18.54
CA ASP A 18 -15.66 -3.38 -17.66
C ASP A 18 -14.55 -3.89 -16.73
N ALA A 19 -13.33 -4.11 -17.25
CA ALA A 19 -12.17 -4.47 -16.43
C ALA A 19 -11.83 -3.40 -15.38
N ALA A 20 -11.92 -2.11 -15.74
CA ALA A 20 -11.71 -1.01 -14.78
C ALA A 20 -12.83 -0.95 -13.73
N VAL A 21 -14.07 -1.26 -14.11
CA VAL A 21 -15.21 -1.35 -13.19
C VAL A 21 -15.04 -2.51 -12.21
N ASP A 22 -14.63 -3.67 -12.69
CA ASP A 22 -14.36 -4.84 -11.85
C ASP A 22 -13.20 -4.57 -10.88
N ALA A 23 -12.11 -3.96 -11.36
CA ALA A 23 -10.97 -3.58 -10.53
C ALA A 23 -11.36 -2.56 -9.44
N ALA A 24 -12.11 -1.51 -9.81
CA ALA A 24 -12.59 -0.52 -8.85
C ALA A 24 -13.55 -1.14 -7.82
N SER A 25 -14.49 -1.97 -8.26
CA SER A 25 -15.42 -2.68 -7.38
C SER A 25 -14.68 -3.60 -6.41
N HIS A 26 -13.71 -4.36 -6.91
CA HIS A 26 -12.88 -5.24 -6.09
C HIS A 26 -12.07 -4.45 -5.06
N ALA A 27 -11.34 -3.41 -5.48
CA ALA A 27 -10.55 -2.56 -4.61
C ALA A 27 -11.42 -1.88 -3.54
N TYR A 28 -12.65 -1.48 -3.88
CA TYR A 28 -13.58 -0.94 -2.90
C TYR A 28 -13.96 -1.98 -1.85
N GLN A 29 -14.45 -3.15 -2.27
CA GLN A 29 -14.95 -4.16 -1.35
C GLN A 29 -13.86 -4.76 -0.46
N THR A 30 -12.62 -4.85 -0.97
CA THR A 30 -11.52 -5.52 -0.27
C THR A 30 -10.66 -4.57 0.55
N ILE A 31 -10.44 -3.33 0.09
CA ILE A 31 -9.45 -2.41 0.67
C ILE A 31 -10.10 -1.12 1.12
N TRP A 32 -10.64 -0.31 0.20
CA TRP A 32 -11.06 1.07 0.53
C TRP A 32 -12.23 1.16 1.50
N LYS A 33 -13.14 0.17 1.45
CA LYS A 33 -14.21 -0.01 2.45
C LYS A 33 -13.68 -0.35 3.85
N HIS A 34 -12.40 -0.66 4.00
CA HIS A 34 -11.77 -0.98 5.28
C HIS A 34 -10.64 -0.01 5.68
N THR A 35 -10.12 0.81 4.74
CA THR A 35 -9.08 1.84 4.95
C THR A 35 -9.48 2.93 5.96
N GLN A 36 -8.66 3.15 6.99
CA GLN A 36 -8.90 4.21 7.99
C GLN A 36 -8.74 5.62 7.41
N ALA A 37 -9.46 6.60 7.97
CA ALA A 37 -9.38 8.00 7.55
C ALA A 37 -7.94 8.57 7.59
N ALA A 38 -7.12 8.13 8.55
CA ALA A 38 -5.72 8.55 8.66
C ALA A 38 -4.88 8.11 7.45
N THR A 39 -5.13 6.90 6.93
CA THR A 39 -4.47 6.39 5.73
C THR A 39 -4.88 7.19 4.50
N GLY A 40 -6.19 7.46 4.33
CA GLY A 40 -6.68 8.31 3.25
C GLY A 40 -6.05 9.71 3.29
N GLN A 41 -5.92 10.29 4.49
CA GLN A 41 -5.27 11.60 4.70
C GLN A 41 -3.80 11.57 4.28
N MET A 42 -3.07 10.53 4.66
CA MET A 42 -1.66 10.35 4.30
C MET A 42 -1.51 10.25 2.78
N LEU A 43 -2.29 9.39 2.13
CA LEU A 43 -2.25 9.17 0.68
C LEU A 43 -2.56 10.46 -0.10
N LEU A 44 -3.61 11.19 0.29
CA LEU A 44 -3.98 12.47 -0.34
C LEU A 44 -2.91 13.55 -0.17
N SER A 45 -2.31 13.64 1.02
CA SER A 45 -1.20 14.56 1.28
C SER A 45 0.00 14.21 0.41
N ARG A 46 0.33 12.91 0.31
CA ARG A 46 1.44 12.43 -0.51
C ARG A 46 1.23 12.72 -1.99
N LEU A 47 0.03 12.47 -2.51
CA LEU A 47 -0.29 12.81 -3.90
C LEU A 47 -0.13 14.30 -4.20
N ALA A 48 -0.49 15.17 -3.24
CA ALA A 48 -0.27 16.60 -3.38
C ALA A 48 1.22 16.95 -3.47
N GLU A 49 2.06 16.35 -2.62
CA GLU A 49 3.53 16.53 -2.68
C GLU A 49 4.13 16.06 -4.01
N LEU A 50 3.67 14.92 -4.52
CA LEU A 50 4.15 14.38 -5.81
C LEU A 50 3.72 15.26 -6.99
N ILE A 51 2.49 15.79 -6.98
CA ILE A 51 2.03 16.73 -8.01
C ILE A 51 2.84 18.03 -7.97
N GLU A 52 3.15 18.53 -6.77
CA GLU A 52 3.99 19.72 -6.59
C GLU A 52 5.44 19.49 -7.06
N ARG A 53 6.02 18.32 -6.75
CA ARG A 53 7.33 17.90 -7.28
C ARG A 53 7.35 17.93 -8.81
N GLU A 54 6.28 17.45 -9.42
CA GLU A 54 6.13 17.33 -10.88
C GLU A 54 5.55 18.58 -11.54
N ALA A 55 5.54 19.74 -10.87
CA ALA A 55 4.93 20.96 -11.38
C ALA A 55 5.44 21.35 -12.79
N HIS A 56 6.74 21.22 -13.02
CA HIS A 56 7.37 21.48 -14.33
C HIS A 56 6.89 20.50 -15.40
N THR A 57 6.72 19.23 -15.04
CA THR A 57 6.23 18.17 -15.93
C THR A 57 4.79 18.43 -16.32
N PHE A 58 3.91 18.71 -15.34
CA PHE A 58 2.52 19.07 -15.61
C PHE A 58 2.40 20.33 -16.46
N ALA A 59 3.17 21.38 -16.17
CA ALA A 59 3.19 22.59 -16.98
C ALA A 59 3.59 22.30 -18.44
N THR A 60 4.62 21.48 -18.65
CA THR A 60 5.04 21.06 -19.99
C THR A 60 3.95 20.26 -20.70
N ILE A 61 3.36 19.27 -20.02
CA ILE A 61 2.29 18.44 -20.57
C ILE A 61 1.09 19.29 -20.95
N HIS A 62 0.60 20.16 -20.05
CA HIS A 62 -0.55 21.02 -20.32
C HIS A 62 -0.28 22.04 -21.44
N SER A 63 0.96 22.51 -21.60
CA SER A 63 1.35 23.36 -22.73
C SER A 63 1.40 22.62 -24.06
N VAL A 64 1.94 21.41 -24.10
CA VAL A 64 2.10 20.63 -25.35
C VAL A 64 0.79 19.96 -25.76
N ASP A 65 0.10 19.32 -24.81
CA ASP A 65 -1.10 18.52 -25.03
C ASP A 65 -2.34 19.42 -25.07
N GLY A 66 -2.44 20.37 -24.14
CA GLY A 66 -3.58 21.27 -24.00
C GLY A 66 -3.42 22.61 -24.70
N GLY A 67 -2.21 23.14 -24.86
CA GLY A 67 -1.97 24.51 -25.31
C GLY A 67 -2.11 25.57 -24.20
N MET A 68 -2.07 25.17 -22.92
CA MET A 68 -2.08 26.12 -21.79
C MET A 68 -0.75 26.86 -21.67
N ALA A 69 -0.76 28.11 -21.21
CA ALA A 69 0.48 28.80 -20.91
C ALA A 69 1.22 28.09 -19.75
N TYR A 70 2.52 27.86 -19.94
CA TYR A 70 3.36 27.13 -18.99
C TYR A 70 3.30 27.71 -17.57
N GLU A 71 3.47 29.03 -17.48
CA GLU A 71 3.44 29.76 -16.20
C GLU A 71 2.05 29.71 -15.57
N ASP A 72 0.96 29.71 -16.35
CA ASP A 72 -0.39 29.61 -15.81
C ASP A 72 -0.62 28.26 -15.12
N VAL A 73 -0.10 27.18 -15.72
CA VAL A 73 -0.21 25.84 -15.14
C VAL A 73 0.64 25.72 -13.88
N LYS A 74 1.88 26.21 -13.93
CA LYS A 74 2.84 26.11 -12.83
C LYS A 74 2.44 26.96 -11.62
N LEU A 75 1.96 28.18 -11.85
CA LEU A 75 1.66 29.16 -10.80
C LEU A 75 0.22 29.09 -10.29
N PHE A 76 -0.71 28.49 -11.05
CA PHE A 76 -2.11 28.43 -10.65
C PHE A 76 -2.69 27.01 -10.67
N ASP A 77 -2.59 26.27 -11.77
CA ASP A 77 -3.27 24.96 -11.89
C ASP A 77 -2.71 23.93 -10.90
N VAL A 78 -1.38 23.75 -10.88
CA VAL A 78 -0.71 22.80 -9.97
C VAL A 78 -0.91 23.18 -8.49
N PRO A 79 -0.69 24.43 -8.05
CA PRO A 79 -0.95 24.83 -6.66
C PRO A 79 -2.40 24.59 -6.23
N GLN A 80 -3.38 24.88 -7.09
CA GLN A 80 -4.80 24.65 -6.78
C GLN A 80 -5.16 23.16 -6.71
N ALA A 81 -4.55 22.32 -7.55
CA ALA A 81 -4.69 20.87 -7.45
C ALA A 81 -4.18 20.36 -6.09
N CYS A 82 -3.00 20.82 -5.68
CA CYS A 82 -2.39 20.47 -4.40
C CYS A 82 -3.22 20.98 -3.21
N GLU A 83 -3.72 22.21 -3.26
CA GLU A 83 -4.58 22.77 -2.23
C GLU A 83 -5.87 21.96 -2.08
N THR A 84 -6.49 21.58 -3.20
CA THR A 84 -7.69 20.73 -3.20
C THR A 84 -7.42 19.41 -2.49
N LEU A 85 -6.33 18.72 -2.83
CA LEU A 85 -5.96 17.46 -2.22
C LEU A 85 -5.65 17.59 -0.73
N ARG A 86 -4.89 18.61 -0.32
CA ARG A 86 -4.57 18.90 1.09
C ARG A 86 -5.81 19.24 1.90
N TYR A 87 -6.73 20.00 1.33
CA TYR A 87 -8.02 20.29 1.95
C TYR A 87 -8.79 18.99 2.24
N PHE A 88 -8.95 18.12 1.23
CA PHE A 88 -9.67 16.86 1.42
C PHE A 88 -8.92 15.85 2.29
N ALA A 89 -7.59 15.89 2.31
CA ALA A 89 -6.78 15.15 3.26
C ALA A 89 -7.14 15.55 4.71
N SER A 90 -7.21 16.85 4.99
CA SER A 90 -7.61 17.36 6.30
C SER A 90 -9.07 17.05 6.66
N ALA A 91 -9.95 17.01 5.66
CA ALA A 91 -11.37 16.76 5.84
C ALA A 91 -11.75 15.27 6.00
N GLN A 92 -10.83 14.33 5.73
CA GLN A 92 -11.07 12.88 5.82
C GLN A 92 -11.74 12.43 7.12
N ARG A 93 -11.25 12.95 8.25
CA ARG A 93 -11.78 12.57 9.58
C ARG A 93 -13.18 13.09 9.84
N ALA A 94 -13.58 14.17 9.19
CA ALA A 94 -14.88 14.82 9.37
C ALA A 94 -15.95 14.30 8.40
N MET A 95 -15.57 13.72 7.25
CA MET A 95 -16.48 13.37 6.15
C MET A 95 -16.66 11.85 5.96
N TYR A 96 -16.32 11.04 6.96
CA TYR A 96 -16.17 9.58 6.84
C TYR A 96 -17.50 8.82 6.71
N GLU A 97 -18.17 8.96 5.57
CA GLU A 97 -19.28 8.12 5.10
C GLU A 97 -18.87 7.43 3.80
N ARG A 98 -18.93 6.09 3.75
CA ARG A 98 -18.40 5.26 2.65
C ARG A 98 -19.46 4.91 1.61
N SER A 99 -19.19 5.18 0.34
CA SER A 99 -20.03 4.78 -0.79
C SER A 99 -19.20 4.42 -2.03
N THR A 100 -19.74 3.58 -2.93
CA THR A 100 -19.21 3.38 -4.29
C THR A 100 -19.93 4.34 -5.23
N THR A 101 -19.25 5.41 -5.65
CA THR A 101 -19.78 6.35 -6.64
C THR A 101 -19.07 6.13 -7.97
N LEU A 102 -19.79 5.61 -8.96
CA LEU A 102 -19.41 5.77 -10.36
C LEU A 102 -19.56 7.27 -10.71
N MET A 103 -18.47 8.01 -10.66
CA MET A 103 -18.42 9.29 -11.35
C MET A 103 -18.09 8.99 -12.80
N GLU A 104 -19.12 8.98 -13.65
CA GLU A 104 -18.88 9.38 -15.03
C GLU A 104 -18.32 10.80 -14.96
N GLY A 105 -17.03 10.94 -15.26
CA GLY A 105 -16.43 12.23 -15.59
C GLY A 105 -16.98 12.75 -16.92
N GLY A 106 -18.31 12.76 -17.09
CA GLY A 106 -19.00 13.51 -18.10
C GLY A 106 -18.91 14.97 -17.72
N LEU A 107 -17.94 15.67 -18.30
CA LEU A 107 -18.02 17.11 -18.44
C LEU A 107 -19.35 17.42 -19.14
N LEU A 108 -20.34 17.88 -18.38
CA LEU A 108 -21.51 18.55 -18.95
C LEU A 108 -21.01 19.68 -19.83
N GLY A 109 -21.39 19.60 -21.11
CA GLY A 109 -20.77 20.28 -22.22
C GLY A 109 -20.50 21.77 -22.01
N LYS A 110 -19.24 22.16 -22.25
CA LYS A 110 -18.80 23.30 -23.07
C LYS A 110 -17.28 23.43 -22.92
N SER A 111 -16.55 23.12 -24.01
CA SER A 111 -15.28 23.73 -24.42
C SER A 111 -14.41 24.32 -23.30
N LEU A 112 -13.38 23.60 -22.84
CA LEU A 112 -12.04 24.07 -22.44
C LEU A 112 -11.26 22.91 -21.76
N LEU A 113 -10.17 22.48 -22.40
CA LEU A 113 -9.01 21.69 -21.94
C LEU A 113 -9.09 21.04 -20.54
N GLY A 114 -8.88 19.72 -20.46
CA GLY A 114 -8.72 19.01 -19.19
C GLY A 114 -7.42 19.42 -18.47
N SER A 115 -7.53 19.82 -17.20
CA SER A 115 -6.38 20.17 -16.35
C SER A 115 -6.30 19.31 -15.09
N VAL A 116 -5.10 19.16 -14.50
CA VAL A 116 -4.90 18.37 -13.27
C VAL A 116 -5.72 18.95 -12.11
N GLN A 117 -5.83 20.27 -12.03
CA GLN A 117 -6.70 20.97 -11.07
C GLN A 117 -8.17 20.56 -11.20
N ARG A 118 -8.72 20.56 -12.42
CA ARG A 118 -10.12 20.21 -12.65
C ARG A 118 -10.40 18.76 -12.31
N LEU A 119 -9.44 17.87 -12.63
CA LEU A 119 -9.55 16.47 -12.28
C LEU A 119 -9.57 16.30 -10.76
N CYS A 120 -8.58 16.84 -10.02
CA CYS A 120 -8.55 16.83 -8.55
C CYS A 120 -9.83 17.40 -7.93
N ARG A 121 -10.38 18.48 -8.50
CA ARG A 121 -11.66 19.05 -8.07
C ARG A 121 -12.84 18.14 -8.35
N GLY A 122 -12.85 17.40 -9.45
CA GLY A 122 -13.85 16.38 -9.76
C GLY A 122 -13.80 15.20 -8.79
N MET A 123 -12.59 14.80 -8.39
CA MET A 123 -12.35 13.72 -7.42
C MET A 123 -12.77 14.08 -5.99
N ARG A 124 -13.15 15.33 -5.70
CA ARG A 124 -13.48 15.82 -4.35
C ARG A 124 -14.35 14.88 -3.51
N ARG A 125 -15.39 14.32 -4.14
CA ARG A 125 -16.41 13.52 -3.46
C ARG A 125 -15.91 12.11 -3.18
N SER A 126 -15.28 11.48 -4.19
CA SER A 126 -14.71 10.15 -4.02
C SER A 126 -13.55 10.14 -3.04
N LEU A 127 -12.71 11.19 -3.06
CA LEU A 127 -11.60 11.33 -2.13
C LEU A 127 -12.13 11.50 -0.71
N ALA A 128 -13.12 12.37 -0.47
CA ALA A 128 -13.72 12.57 0.86
C ALA A 128 -14.44 11.35 1.42
N GLU A 129 -15.13 10.58 0.58
CA GLU A 129 -15.96 9.42 0.97
C GLU A 129 -15.18 8.10 1.02
N GLY A 130 -13.89 8.09 0.65
CA GLY A 130 -13.08 6.87 0.58
C GLY A 130 -13.57 5.89 -0.50
N SER A 131 -14.07 6.42 -1.62
CA SER A 131 -14.55 5.65 -2.76
C SER A 131 -13.42 5.32 -3.74
N THR A 132 -13.61 4.26 -4.53
CA THR A 132 -12.82 4.02 -5.74
C THR A 132 -13.34 4.85 -6.91
N LEU A 133 -12.44 5.33 -7.76
CA LEU A 133 -12.79 6.18 -8.90
C LEU A 133 -12.22 5.60 -10.20
N ILE A 134 -13.02 5.66 -11.27
CA ILE A 134 -12.57 5.38 -12.64
C ILE A 134 -12.56 6.71 -13.38
N VAL A 135 -11.40 7.12 -13.85
CA VAL A 135 -11.23 8.38 -14.57
C VAL A 135 -11.04 8.10 -16.05
N LYS A 136 -11.88 8.73 -16.88
CA LYS A 136 -11.67 8.80 -18.33
C LYS A 136 -11.16 10.20 -18.70
N SER A 137 -9.90 10.30 -19.11
CA SER A 137 -9.35 11.54 -19.64
C SER A 137 -9.97 11.90 -21.01
N PRO A 138 -10.03 13.19 -21.37
CA PRO A 138 -10.42 13.60 -22.71
C PRO A 138 -9.48 13.03 -23.77
N GLU A 139 -10.03 12.57 -24.89
CA GLU A 139 -9.27 11.96 -26.00
C GLU A 139 -8.27 12.91 -26.67
N PHE A 140 -8.48 14.22 -26.60
CA PHE A 140 -7.61 15.23 -27.18
C PHE A 140 -6.54 15.78 -26.21
N THR A 141 -6.64 15.47 -24.91
CA THR A 141 -5.66 15.89 -23.89
C THR A 141 -5.40 14.77 -22.88
N PRO A 142 -4.92 13.58 -23.30
CA PRO A 142 -4.86 12.42 -22.41
C PRO A 142 -3.65 12.41 -21.46
N LEU A 143 -2.57 13.14 -21.77
CA LEU A 143 -1.25 12.92 -21.17
C LEU A 143 -1.20 13.29 -19.69
N TYR A 144 -1.93 14.33 -19.27
CA TYR A 144 -1.96 14.74 -17.87
C TYR A 144 -2.61 13.66 -16.98
N GLY A 145 -3.61 12.95 -17.50
CA GLY A 145 -4.29 11.88 -16.76
C GLY A 145 -3.41 10.63 -16.64
N GLN A 146 -2.60 10.32 -17.66
CA GLN A 146 -1.61 9.25 -17.59
C GLN A 146 -0.53 9.56 -16.55
N LYS A 147 0.02 10.79 -16.59
CA LYS A 147 1.00 11.24 -15.59
C LYS A 147 0.41 11.23 -14.18
N LEU A 148 -0.82 11.71 -14.00
CA LEU A 148 -1.49 11.64 -12.71
C LEU A 148 -1.70 10.19 -12.26
N GLY A 149 -2.06 9.28 -13.15
CA GLY A 149 -2.19 7.85 -12.85
C GLY A 149 -0.88 7.25 -12.29
N GLN A 150 0.26 7.62 -12.88
CA GLN A 150 1.58 7.23 -12.35
C GLN A 150 1.81 7.75 -10.94
N LEU A 151 1.49 9.03 -10.68
CA LEU A 151 1.65 9.63 -9.35
C LEU A 151 0.65 9.08 -8.32
N VAL A 152 -0.54 8.65 -8.74
CA VAL A 152 -1.51 7.97 -7.87
C VAL A 152 -0.97 6.62 -7.43
N THR A 153 -0.35 5.86 -8.33
CA THR A 153 0.36 4.62 -8.00
C THR A 153 1.54 4.90 -7.07
N GLU A 154 2.38 5.88 -7.39
CA GLU A 154 3.54 6.27 -6.59
C GLU A 154 3.15 6.79 -5.19
N ALA A 155 2.01 7.50 -5.07
CA ALA A 155 1.47 7.94 -3.79
C ALA A 155 0.95 6.78 -2.92
N GLY A 156 0.81 5.57 -3.48
CA GLY A 156 0.37 4.39 -2.75
C GLY A 156 -1.15 4.22 -2.71
N PHE A 157 -1.92 4.82 -3.62
CA PHE A 157 -3.36 4.53 -3.78
C PHE A 157 -3.63 3.11 -4.32
N GLY A 158 -2.58 2.30 -4.44
CA GLY A 158 -2.62 0.89 -4.78
C GLY A 158 -3.20 0.02 -3.68
N CYS A 159 -3.72 -1.11 -4.14
CA CYS A 159 -4.43 -2.12 -3.37
C CYS A 159 -3.52 -2.86 -2.39
N GLY A 160 -3.35 -2.37 -1.16
CA GLY A 160 -2.58 -3.08 -0.14
C GLY A 160 -1.07 -2.83 -0.22
N GLY A 161 -0.30 -3.53 0.61
CA GLY A 161 1.14 -3.33 0.73
C GLY A 161 1.92 -4.62 0.96
N LYS A 162 3.14 -4.64 0.42
CA LYS A 162 4.16 -5.64 0.72
C LYS A 162 5.40 -4.98 1.28
N SER A 163 5.18 -4.26 2.37
CA SER A 163 6.14 -3.33 2.95
C SER A 163 7.41 -4.03 3.45
N PRO A 164 8.62 -3.55 3.09
CA PRO A 164 9.87 -4.12 3.54
C PRO A 164 10.30 -3.58 4.92
N SER A 165 10.78 -4.47 5.80
CA SER A 165 11.60 -4.14 6.97
C SER A 165 13.06 -4.48 6.64
N ILE A 166 13.96 -3.50 6.60
CA ILE A 166 15.37 -3.71 6.28
C ILE A 166 16.21 -3.53 7.54
N VAL A 167 16.93 -4.57 7.96
CA VAL A 167 17.75 -4.58 9.18
C VAL A 167 19.22 -4.74 8.80
N PHE A 168 19.99 -3.66 8.98
CA PHE A 168 21.43 -3.66 8.79
C PHE A 168 22.16 -4.21 10.02
N GLU A 169 23.41 -4.63 9.83
CA GLU A 169 24.24 -5.25 10.87
C GLU A 169 24.54 -4.33 12.07
N ASP A 170 24.53 -3.02 11.85
CA ASP A 170 24.73 -2.00 12.88
C ASP A 170 23.42 -1.54 13.55
N ALA A 171 22.29 -2.18 13.24
CA ALA A 171 21.04 -1.88 13.91
C ALA A 171 21.09 -2.29 15.38
N ASN A 172 20.43 -1.52 16.23
CA ASN A 172 20.11 -1.99 17.58
C ASN A 172 19.21 -3.24 17.50
N LEU A 173 19.81 -4.40 17.77
CA LEU A 173 19.16 -5.69 17.57
C LEU A 173 17.88 -5.87 18.40
N GLU A 174 17.87 -5.40 19.64
CA GLU A 174 16.70 -5.51 20.52
C GLU A 174 15.53 -4.67 20.00
N ASN A 175 15.81 -3.42 19.62
CA ASN A 175 14.82 -2.53 19.02
C ASN A 175 14.31 -3.07 17.68
N ALA A 176 15.20 -3.56 16.82
CA ALA A 176 14.84 -4.15 15.54
C ALA A 176 13.96 -5.40 15.72
N LEU A 177 14.30 -6.30 16.66
CA LEU A 177 13.47 -7.47 16.97
C LEU A 177 12.08 -7.09 17.45
N PHE A 178 11.98 -6.10 18.36
CA PHE A 178 10.70 -5.60 18.86
C PHE A 178 9.83 -5.05 17.72
N TRP A 179 10.37 -4.12 16.93
CA TRP A 179 9.59 -3.44 15.89
C TRP A 179 9.30 -4.34 14.69
N VAL A 180 10.22 -5.23 14.29
CA VAL A 180 9.96 -6.18 13.20
C VAL A 180 8.90 -7.20 13.64
N SER A 181 8.98 -7.72 14.87
CA SER A 181 7.96 -8.64 15.40
C SER A 181 6.58 -7.96 15.50
N ALA A 182 6.53 -6.70 15.96
CA ALA A 182 5.29 -5.94 16.02
C ALA A 182 4.77 -5.60 14.61
N GLY A 183 5.63 -5.07 13.75
CA GLY A 183 5.31 -4.64 12.39
C GLY A 183 4.94 -5.77 11.43
N SER A 184 5.31 -7.02 11.72
CA SER A 184 4.92 -8.19 10.93
C SER A 184 3.66 -8.91 11.42
N SER A 185 3.15 -8.57 12.62
CA SER A 185 2.04 -9.31 13.25
C SER A 185 0.95 -8.46 13.89
N ALA A 186 1.11 -7.14 13.95
CA ALA A 186 0.13 -6.19 14.48
C ALA A 186 -1.25 -6.40 13.85
N ASN A 187 -2.31 -6.27 14.66
CA ASN A 187 -3.70 -6.45 14.23
C ASN A 187 -3.95 -7.74 13.43
N ASN A 188 -3.30 -8.84 13.83
CA ASN A 188 -3.34 -10.12 13.12
C ASN A 188 -2.83 -10.04 11.67
N GLY A 189 -1.89 -9.14 11.39
CA GLY A 189 -1.38 -8.90 10.05
C GLY A 189 -2.39 -8.27 9.08
N GLN A 190 -3.55 -7.84 9.56
CA GLN A 190 -4.56 -7.13 8.76
C GLN A 190 -4.26 -5.63 8.81
N VAL A 191 -3.08 -5.26 8.31
CA VAL A 191 -2.57 -3.88 8.25
C VAL A 191 -2.01 -3.65 6.85
N TYR A 192 -2.44 -2.58 6.19
CA TYR A 192 -2.02 -2.25 4.83
C TYR A 192 -0.51 -1.97 4.73
N ALA A 193 0.09 -1.44 5.79
CA ALA A 193 1.52 -1.11 5.87
C ALA A 193 2.36 -2.23 6.54
N LEU A 194 1.81 -3.44 6.71
CA LEU A 194 2.48 -4.52 7.43
C LEU A 194 3.85 -4.83 6.83
N GLY A 195 4.88 -4.87 7.69
CA GLY A 195 6.26 -5.24 7.36
C GLY A 195 6.41 -6.73 7.04
N SER A 196 5.76 -7.19 5.97
CA SER A 196 5.63 -8.61 5.61
C SER A 196 6.80 -9.16 4.80
N ARG A 197 7.70 -8.31 4.30
CA ARG A 197 9.02 -8.70 3.77
C ARG A 197 10.09 -8.21 4.72
N ILE A 198 10.84 -9.10 5.33
CA ILE A 198 11.90 -8.77 6.28
C ILE A 198 13.22 -9.09 5.58
N TYR A 199 14.11 -8.12 5.45
CA TYR A 199 15.45 -8.28 4.91
C TYR A 199 16.45 -8.05 6.04
N VAL A 200 17.36 -8.99 6.25
CA VAL A 200 18.36 -8.92 7.32
C VAL A 200 19.74 -9.17 6.74
N GLN A 201 20.70 -8.31 7.11
CA GLN A 201 22.05 -8.38 6.57
C GLN A 201 22.76 -9.67 7.00
N ASP A 202 23.52 -10.29 6.09
CA ASP A 202 24.11 -11.62 6.25
C ASP A 202 24.86 -11.84 7.57
N SER A 203 25.64 -10.85 8.01
CA SER A 203 26.46 -10.93 9.22
C SER A 203 25.65 -11.10 10.51
N ILE A 204 24.37 -10.70 10.51
CA ILE A 204 23.47 -10.81 11.67
C ILE A 204 22.26 -11.71 11.43
N TYR A 205 22.06 -12.24 10.21
CA TYR A 205 20.86 -12.98 9.82
C TYR A 205 20.51 -14.12 10.77
N ASP A 206 21.46 -15.04 11.02
CA ASP A 206 21.18 -16.24 11.81
C ASP A 206 20.83 -15.88 13.27
N LYS A 207 21.54 -14.90 13.84
CA LYS A 207 21.28 -14.38 15.18
C LYS A 207 19.90 -13.68 15.25
N PHE A 208 19.56 -12.92 14.21
CA PHE A 208 18.27 -12.22 14.14
C PHE A 208 17.11 -13.20 14.01
N VAL A 209 17.19 -14.19 13.12
CA VAL A 209 16.14 -15.21 12.92
C VAL A 209 15.90 -16.01 14.21
N GLN A 210 16.97 -16.40 14.90
CA GLN A 210 16.87 -17.05 16.22
C GLN A 210 16.23 -16.12 17.26
N GLY A 211 16.63 -14.85 17.29
CA GLY A 211 16.06 -13.83 18.18
C GLY A 211 14.58 -13.58 17.90
N LEU A 212 14.15 -13.57 16.63
CA LEU A 212 12.77 -13.35 16.21
C LEU A 212 11.89 -14.53 16.64
N ALA A 213 12.37 -15.76 16.44
CA ALA A 213 11.70 -16.96 16.94
C ALA A 213 11.57 -16.92 18.47
N ALA A 214 12.66 -16.65 19.19
CA ALA A 214 12.67 -16.55 20.64
C ALA A 214 11.71 -15.46 21.16
N HIS A 215 11.69 -14.29 20.53
CA HIS A 215 10.80 -13.18 20.89
C HIS A 215 9.34 -13.60 20.77
N SER A 216 8.98 -14.31 19.70
CA SER A 216 7.62 -14.82 19.51
C SER A 216 7.22 -15.90 20.53
N TYR A 217 8.16 -16.70 21.04
CA TYR A 217 7.88 -17.72 22.05
C TYR A 217 7.87 -17.17 23.49
N GLN A 218 8.63 -16.11 23.78
CA GLN A 218 8.65 -15.47 25.10
C GLN A 218 7.36 -14.71 25.40
N LYS A 219 6.73 -14.13 24.38
CA LYS A 219 5.45 -13.44 24.48
C LYS A 219 4.44 -14.08 23.53
N PRO A 220 3.97 -15.31 23.84
CA PRO A 220 3.05 -16.01 22.96
C PRO A 220 1.74 -15.21 22.84
N ALA A 221 1.17 -15.20 21.64
CA ALA A 221 -0.11 -14.57 21.39
C ALA A 221 -1.22 -15.27 22.20
N VAL A 222 -1.89 -14.53 23.08
CA VAL A 222 -3.06 -15.00 23.82
C VAL A 222 -4.29 -14.79 22.95
N MET A 223 -4.79 -15.87 22.36
CA MET A 223 -5.95 -15.83 21.48
C MET A 223 -7.25 -15.89 22.28
N GLY A 224 -8.24 -15.10 21.89
CA GLY A 224 -9.54 -15.11 22.56
C GLY A 224 -10.47 -14.01 22.10
N ASP A 225 -11.54 -13.81 22.87
CA ASP A 225 -12.45 -12.67 22.70
C ASP A 225 -11.67 -11.35 22.96
N PRO A 226 -11.60 -10.44 21.97
CA PRO A 226 -10.90 -9.17 22.11
C PRO A 226 -11.37 -8.29 23.27
N LEU A 227 -12.56 -8.54 23.84
CA LEU A 227 -13.08 -7.83 25.00
C LEU A 227 -12.53 -8.34 26.34
N GLN A 228 -11.84 -9.48 26.35
CA GLN A 228 -11.29 -10.08 27.57
C GLN A 228 -9.89 -9.52 27.87
N ASN A 229 -9.66 -9.18 29.15
CA ASN A 229 -8.35 -8.71 29.60
C ASN A 229 -7.28 -9.79 29.39
N GLY A 230 -6.12 -9.37 28.85
CA GLY A 230 -4.99 -10.27 28.59
C GLY A 230 -5.05 -10.99 27.25
N VAL A 231 -6.13 -10.87 26.47
CA VAL A 231 -6.16 -11.31 25.07
C VAL A 231 -5.32 -10.35 24.23
N THR A 232 -4.31 -10.88 23.55
CA THR A 232 -3.41 -10.12 22.70
C THR A 232 -3.65 -10.38 21.21
N LYS A 233 -4.55 -11.30 20.88
CA LYS A 233 -4.82 -11.72 19.51
C LYS A 233 -6.29 -12.06 19.27
N GLY A 234 -6.96 -11.25 18.44
CA GLY A 234 -8.35 -11.47 18.04
C GLY A 234 -8.51 -12.41 16.84
N PRO A 235 -9.75 -12.65 16.37
CA PRO A 235 -9.99 -13.40 15.14
C PRO A 235 -9.66 -12.60 13.87
N ILE A 236 -9.49 -13.30 12.75
CA ILE A 236 -9.51 -12.75 11.40
C ILE A 236 -10.93 -12.24 11.09
N VAL A 237 -11.01 -11.15 10.32
CA VAL A 237 -12.25 -10.38 10.11
C VAL A 237 -13.45 -11.21 9.63
N ASN A 238 -13.22 -12.20 8.78
CA ASN A 238 -14.27 -13.08 8.26
C ASN A 238 -13.70 -14.42 7.76
N LYS A 239 -14.60 -15.35 7.43
CA LYS A 239 -14.26 -16.71 6.97
C LYS A 239 -13.50 -16.71 5.63
N GLN A 240 -13.87 -15.85 4.69
CA GLN A 240 -13.22 -15.80 3.37
C GLN A 240 -11.75 -15.38 3.50
N GLN A 241 -11.47 -14.35 4.30
CA GLN A 241 -10.11 -13.90 4.57
C GLN A 241 -9.31 -14.94 5.35
N TYR A 242 -9.95 -15.60 6.33
CA TYR A 242 -9.34 -16.71 7.05
C TYR A 242 -8.89 -17.83 6.08
N GLU A 243 -9.80 -18.31 5.22
CA GLU A 243 -9.48 -19.35 4.22
C GLU A 243 -8.42 -18.89 3.22
N ARG A 244 -8.44 -17.62 2.81
CA ARG A 244 -7.40 -17.02 1.97
C ARG A 244 -6.04 -17.07 2.65
N ILE A 245 -5.92 -16.62 3.90
CA ILE A 245 -4.64 -16.65 4.62
C ILE A 245 -4.10 -18.08 4.72
N LEU A 246 -4.96 -19.06 5.02
CA LEU A 246 -4.56 -20.47 5.07
C LEU A 246 -4.03 -20.98 3.73
N SER A 247 -4.61 -20.53 2.60
CA SER A 247 -4.13 -20.94 1.27
C SER A 247 -2.74 -20.36 0.96
N TYR A 248 -2.42 -19.14 1.39
CA TYR A 248 -1.06 -18.59 1.26
C TYR A 248 -0.05 -19.30 2.13
N MET A 249 -0.43 -19.67 3.37
CA MET A 249 0.46 -20.46 4.22
C MET A 249 0.76 -21.82 3.59
N GLU A 250 -0.22 -22.44 2.94
CA GLU A 250 -0.02 -23.69 2.22
C GLU A 250 0.85 -23.51 0.97
N LYS A 251 0.65 -22.43 0.18
CA LYS A 251 1.55 -22.09 -0.92
C LYS A 251 2.99 -21.93 -0.44
N GLY A 252 3.22 -21.23 0.66
CA GLY A 252 4.56 -21.08 1.24
C GLY A 252 5.23 -22.42 1.55
N ARG A 253 4.47 -23.39 2.10
CA ARG A 253 4.99 -24.76 2.32
C ARG A 253 5.30 -25.50 1.02
N GLN A 254 4.49 -25.30 -0.02
CA GLN A 254 4.69 -25.92 -1.33
C GLN A 254 5.87 -25.31 -2.11
N GLU A 255 6.22 -24.06 -1.81
CA GLU A 255 7.38 -23.33 -2.33
C GLU A 255 8.67 -23.63 -1.52
N ASP A 256 8.72 -24.77 -0.81
CA ASP A 256 9.86 -25.25 0.01
C ASP A 256 10.34 -24.27 1.09
N ALA A 257 9.49 -23.34 1.51
CA ALA A 257 9.85 -22.35 2.53
C ALA A 257 10.10 -22.99 3.90
N ARG A 258 11.21 -22.62 4.54
CA ARG A 258 11.49 -23.02 5.93
C ARG A 258 10.63 -22.21 6.89
N THR A 259 9.87 -22.88 7.75
CA THR A 259 9.09 -22.20 8.79
C THR A 259 9.99 -21.80 9.96
N ILE A 260 9.99 -20.52 10.34
CA ILE A 260 10.71 -19.98 11.51
C ILE A 260 9.81 -19.91 12.74
N ILE A 261 8.58 -19.43 12.56
CA ILE A 261 7.55 -19.29 13.61
C ILE A 261 6.24 -19.84 13.05
N GLY A 262 5.46 -20.52 13.89
CA GLY A 262 4.12 -21.01 13.53
C GLY A 262 4.16 -22.21 12.58
N GLY A 263 3.39 -22.14 11.48
CA GLY A 263 3.42 -23.11 10.38
C GLY A 263 2.47 -24.29 10.47
N SER A 264 1.63 -24.41 11.49
CA SER A 264 0.48 -25.33 11.54
C SER A 264 -0.76 -24.78 10.79
N GLY A 265 -0.86 -23.45 10.63
CA GLY A 265 -1.99 -22.75 10.02
C GLY A 265 -3.25 -22.69 10.87
N LYS A 266 -3.38 -23.50 11.93
CA LYS A 266 -4.58 -23.56 12.75
C LYS A 266 -4.20 -23.53 14.22
N THR A 267 -4.83 -22.65 14.99
CA THR A 267 -4.82 -22.82 16.45
C THR A 267 -5.83 -23.89 16.85
N GLN A 268 -5.44 -24.75 17.80
CA GLN A 268 -6.34 -25.77 18.33
C GLN A 268 -7.59 -25.12 18.95
N GLY A 269 -8.78 -25.56 18.52
CA GLY A 269 -10.04 -25.32 19.24
C GLY A 269 -10.80 -24.03 18.95
N SER A 270 -10.33 -23.13 18.07
CA SER A 270 -11.02 -21.85 17.81
C SER A 270 -11.12 -21.52 16.32
N SER A 271 -12.35 -21.45 15.78
CA SER A 271 -12.59 -20.98 14.41
C SER A 271 -12.24 -19.50 14.26
N GLY A 272 -11.52 -19.15 13.20
CA GLY A 272 -11.25 -17.75 12.85
C GLY A 272 -9.93 -17.19 13.38
N PHE A 273 -9.08 -17.99 14.03
CA PHE A 273 -7.77 -17.55 14.51
C PHE A 273 -6.64 -18.17 13.70
N VAL A 274 -5.64 -17.36 13.33
CA VAL A 274 -4.45 -17.81 12.58
C VAL A 274 -3.23 -17.44 13.40
N GLU A 275 -2.28 -18.36 13.56
CA GLU A 275 -1.02 -18.08 14.25
C GLU A 275 -0.12 -17.11 13.47
N ASN A 276 0.80 -16.45 14.17
CA ASN A 276 1.84 -15.69 13.46
C ASN A 276 2.76 -16.67 12.75
N THR A 277 3.04 -16.43 11.47
CA THR A 277 3.89 -17.29 10.66
C THR A 277 4.96 -16.47 9.98
N ILE A 278 6.21 -16.91 10.11
CA ILE A 278 7.34 -16.33 9.39
C ILE A 278 8.05 -17.44 8.62
N PHE A 279 8.18 -17.26 7.32
CA PHE A 279 8.88 -18.14 6.41
C PHE A 279 10.28 -17.59 6.09
N ALA A 280 11.26 -18.46 5.96
CA ALA A 280 12.62 -18.17 5.52
C ALA A 280 12.97 -19.02 4.30
N ASP A 281 14.09 -18.71 3.67
CA ASP A 281 14.64 -19.46 2.54
C ASP A 281 13.64 -19.56 1.37
N VAL A 282 12.89 -18.47 1.15
CA VAL A 282 11.87 -18.36 0.09
C VAL A 282 12.48 -17.63 -1.11
N ALA A 283 12.22 -18.10 -2.33
CA ALA A 283 12.67 -17.39 -3.52
C ALA A 283 11.95 -16.03 -3.66
N GLU A 284 12.67 -15.00 -4.13
CA GLU A 284 12.15 -13.62 -4.22
C GLU A 284 10.94 -13.49 -5.16
N ASP A 285 10.84 -14.34 -6.18
CA ASP A 285 9.74 -14.41 -7.15
C ASP A 285 8.54 -15.26 -6.68
N SER A 286 8.63 -15.85 -5.49
CA SER A 286 7.58 -16.70 -4.92
C SER A 286 6.30 -15.92 -4.61
N THR A 287 5.17 -16.62 -4.64
CA THR A 287 3.85 -16.01 -4.46
C THR A 287 3.75 -15.31 -3.10
N ILE A 288 4.27 -15.93 -2.04
CA ILE A 288 4.21 -15.37 -0.68
C ILE A 288 5.13 -14.15 -0.49
N VAL A 289 6.06 -13.88 -1.41
CA VAL A 289 6.91 -12.68 -1.42
C VAL A 289 6.26 -11.58 -2.25
N LYS A 290 5.68 -11.90 -3.41
CA LYS A 290 5.12 -10.91 -4.35
C LYS A 290 3.70 -10.46 -4.03
N GLU A 291 2.87 -11.33 -3.45
CA GLU A 291 1.46 -11.01 -3.21
C GLU A 291 1.18 -10.63 -1.75
N GLU A 292 0.24 -9.69 -1.56
CA GLU A 292 -0.25 -9.35 -0.22
C GLU A 292 -1.11 -10.49 0.36
N VAL A 293 -0.75 -10.94 1.56
CA VAL A 293 -1.52 -11.97 2.30
C VAL A 293 -2.66 -11.34 3.11
N PHE A 294 -2.43 -10.12 3.63
CA PHE A 294 -3.33 -9.40 4.55
C PHE A 294 -3.72 -10.26 5.77
N GLY A 295 -2.70 -10.87 6.36
CA GLY A 295 -2.77 -11.79 7.50
C GLY A 295 -1.41 -11.89 8.16
N PRO A 296 -1.28 -12.64 9.27
CA PRO A 296 -0.08 -12.64 10.10
C PRO A 296 1.00 -13.55 9.51
N VAL A 297 1.37 -13.31 8.25
CA VAL A 297 2.33 -14.07 7.47
C VAL A 297 3.39 -13.12 6.93
N ALA A 298 4.65 -13.38 7.26
CA ALA A 298 5.79 -12.63 6.77
C ALA A 298 6.87 -13.57 6.21
N THR A 299 7.81 -12.99 5.47
CA THR A 299 8.99 -13.67 4.92
C THR A 299 10.26 -12.99 5.43
N VAL A 300 11.33 -13.76 5.67
CA VAL A 300 12.63 -13.26 6.09
C VAL A 300 13.74 -13.71 5.15
N HIS A 301 14.48 -12.73 4.64
CA HIS A 301 15.42 -12.86 3.54
C HIS A 301 16.80 -12.32 3.93
N ARG A 302 17.83 -12.89 3.30
CA ARG A 302 19.21 -12.44 3.43
C ARG A 302 19.52 -11.36 2.40
N PHE A 303 20.41 -10.44 2.76
CA PHE A 303 21.08 -9.54 1.83
C PHE A 303 22.51 -9.26 2.27
N SER A 304 23.40 -8.97 1.33
CA SER A 304 24.81 -8.66 1.61
C SER A 304 25.10 -7.16 1.52
N THR A 305 24.49 -6.45 0.56
CA THR A 305 24.83 -5.05 0.22
C THR A 305 23.64 -4.10 0.28
N GLU A 306 23.92 -2.80 0.43
CA GLU A 306 22.91 -1.73 0.42
C GLU A 306 22.15 -1.69 -0.92
N GLU A 307 22.88 -1.83 -2.02
CA GLU A 307 22.33 -1.79 -3.37
C GLU A 307 21.42 -3.00 -3.65
N GLU A 308 21.82 -4.19 -3.20
CA GLU A 308 21.03 -5.41 -3.35
C GLU A 308 19.69 -5.31 -2.62
N VAL A 309 19.70 -4.84 -1.36
CA VAL A 309 18.47 -4.78 -0.57
C VAL A 309 17.51 -3.70 -1.08
N ILE A 310 18.02 -2.58 -1.60
CA ILE A 310 17.20 -1.57 -2.28
C ILE A 310 16.52 -2.17 -3.51
N ALA A 311 17.28 -2.90 -4.35
CA ALA A 311 16.72 -3.54 -5.54
C ALA A 311 15.64 -4.57 -5.18
N LYS A 312 15.89 -5.44 -4.20
CA LYS A 312 14.90 -6.42 -3.71
C LYS A 312 13.68 -5.77 -3.07
N ALA A 313 13.88 -4.70 -2.31
CA ALA A 313 12.79 -3.97 -1.67
C ALA A 313 11.85 -3.33 -2.71
N ASN A 314 12.41 -2.74 -3.76
CA ASN A 314 11.67 -2.06 -4.84
C ASN A 314 11.14 -3.03 -5.92
N ASP A 315 11.64 -4.27 -6.01
CA ASP A 315 11.14 -5.28 -6.95
C ASP A 315 9.76 -5.83 -6.49
N ILE A 316 8.74 -4.98 -6.59
CA ILE A 316 7.37 -5.25 -6.18
C ILE A 316 6.41 -4.25 -6.85
N GLU A 317 5.14 -4.60 -7.01
CA GLU A 317 4.12 -3.69 -7.56
C GLU A 317 3.55 -2.70 -6.51
N TYR A 318 3.93 -2.84 -5.24
CA TYR A 318 3.44 -2.04 -4.11
C TYR A 318 4.48 -1.03 -3.63
N GLY A 319 4.06 0.12 -3.10
CA GLY A 319 4.97 1.16 -2.62
C GLY A 319 4.44 1.95 -1.44
N LEU A 320 3.78 1.30 -0.48
CA LEU A 320 3.04 2.02 0.57
C LEU A 320 3.93 2.48 1.74
N SER A 321 4.66 1.54 2.35
CA SER A 321 5.52 1.85 3.49
C SER A 321 6.78 0.99 3.49
N ALA A 322 7.83 1.45 4.16
CA ALA A 322 9.04 0.70 4.45
C ALA A 322 9.62 1.12 5.80
N ALA A 323 10.41 0.25 6.41
CA ALA A 323 11.17 0.55 7.61
C ALA A 323 12.64 0.18 7.44
N VAL A 324 13.54 1.06 7.89
CA VAL A 324 14.99 0.85 7.85
C VAL A 324 15.54 0.90 9.27
N PHE A 325 16.26 -0.14 9.68
CA PHE A 325 16.91 -0.24 10.98
C PHE A 325 18.43 -0.18 10.80
N THR A 326 19.04 0.86 11.34
CA THR A 326 20.49 1.12 11.30
C THR A 326 20.84 2.23 12.29
N GLU A 327 22.01 2.16 12.93
CA GLU A 327 22.56 3.27 13.73
C GLU A 327 23.30 4.31 12.87
N ASN A 328 23.57 4.00 11.59
CA ASN A 328 24.22 4.90 10.66
C ASN A 328 23.21 5.84 9.98
N VAL A 329 23.20 7.10 10.43
CA VAL A 329 22.30 8.15 9.90
C VAL A 329 22.49 8.40 8.40
N HIS A 330 23.73 8.34 7.89
CA HIS A 330 23.98 8.54 6.45
C HIS A 330 23.44 7.39 5.62
N ARG A 331 23.47 6.15 6.14
CA ARG A 331 22.85 5.00 5.49
C ARG A 331 21.33 5.15 5.50
N ALA A 332 20.76 5.52 6.65
CA ALA A 332 19.32 5.72 6.78
C ALA A 332 18.80 6.70 5.73
N ASP A 333 19.47 7.84 5.54
CA ASP A 333 19.11 8.86 4.55
C ASP A 333 19.20 8.32 3.11
N ARG A 334 20.32 7.70 2.72
CA ARG A 334 20.50 7.14 1.37
C ARG A 334 19.48 6.06 1.03
N VAL A 335 19.28 5.11 1.95
CA VAL A 335 18.35 3.99 1.74
C VAL A 335 16.92 4.50 1.70
N ALA A 336 16.53 5.39 2.62
CA ALA A 336 15.18 5.96 2.62
C ALA A 336 14.87 6.75 1.35
N ALA A 337 15.85 7.49 0.81
CA ALA A 337 15.69 8.21 -0.44
C ALA A 337 15.60 7.31 -1.68
N ALA A 338 16.20 6.11 -1.63
CA ALA A 338 16.23 5.16 -2.74
C ALA A 338 15.05 4.18 -2.75
N LEU A 339 14.32 4.03 -1.64
CA LEU A 339 13.15 3.17 -1.56
C LEU A 339 11.94 3.83 -2.25
N GLU A 340 11.30 3.08 -3.14
CA GLU A 340 10.09 3.48 -3.86
C GLU A 340 8.86 3.25 -2.96
N SER A 341 8.82 3.94 -1.82
CA SER A 341 7.76 3.83 -0.81
C SER A 341 7.22 5.19 -0.39
N GLY A 342 5.90 5.29 -0.21
CA GLY A 342 5.21 6.52 0.17
C GLY A 342 5.60 7.02 1.57
N GLN A 343 5.92 6.10 2.47
CA GLN A 343 6.47 6.38 3.79
C GLN A 343 7.68 5.49 4.07
N VAL A 344 8.77 6.08 4.56
CA VAL A 344 9.90 5.31 5.11
C VAL A 344 10.13 5.75 6.55
N THR A 345 10.12 4.78 7.47
CA THR A 345 10.46 5.00 8.88
C THR A 345 11.87 4.52 9.17
N VAL A 346 12.55 5.18 10.12
CA VAL A 346 13.91 4.82 10.54
C VAL A 346 13.87 4.40 12.00
N ASN A 347 14.35 3.20 12.30
CA ASN A 347 14.41 2.58 13.63
C ASN A 347 13.04 2.39 14.34
N CYS A 348 11.92 2.45 13.61
CA CYS A 348 10.57 2.13 14.10
C CYS A 348 9.63 1.76 12.93
N TRP A 349 8.41 1.29 13.22
CA TRP A 349 7.34 1.05 12.23
C TRP A 349 6.14 2.01 12.33
N ALA A 350 5.99 2.70 13.47
CA ALA A 350 4.91 3.66 13.69
C ALA A 350 5.40 4.76 14.64
N ASN A 351 5.09 6.02 14.32
CA ASN A 351 5.24 7.16 15.21
C ASN A 351 3.97 8.02 15.15
#